data_AF-A0AAW0F0T3-F1
#
_entry.id   AF-A0AAW0F0T3-F1
#
_cell.length_a   1.000
_cell.length_b   1.000
_cell.length_c   1.000
_cell.angle_alpha   90.00
_cell.angle_beta   90.00
_cell.angle_gamma   90.00
#
_symmetry.space_group_name_H-M   'P 1'
#
loop_
_entity.id
_entity.type
_entity.pdbx_description
1 polymer ?
#
loop_
_entity_poly.entity_id
_entity_poly.type
_entity_poly.pdbx_seq_one_letter_code
_entity_poly.pdbx_strand_id
1 'polypeptide(L)'
;MPCESACSTSPDTAEAEPRFIMDFSMNKVAKYFRLLGYDTLCTRDVPQTDLIATATAEGRTLVTCSRPLVRAVDVHNRRVRARRHVAVGDRASVTRRVVAYDSDGESIYSEDPDDADAELRCLFTEQWRSSGFNRAMMALIQQAGLTYDPDRVFCRCVTCNEPLLPVAKAEVRGRVVEKIYEIYDEFTACPLCHKVFWGFDGENVINFKSFRTLSLLRSLCISAGAPVEEERTRLARLRCFRSFPRLTKVLIFSFMDDGDLQRMIEVFPALRDLAEEVQDSRRTGEPVRRLQLTKR
;
A
#
# COMPACT_ATOMS: atom_id res chain seq x y z
N MET A 1 -15.90 -28.73 -6.07
CA MET A 1 -16.80 -27.75 -5.42
C MET A 1 -16.00 -26.48 -5.21
N PRO A 2 -16.34 -25.35 -5.84
CA PRO A 2 -15.59 -24.12 -5.64
C PRO A 2 -15.94 -23.53 -4.28
N CYS A 3 -14.90 -23.22 -3.50
CA CYS A 3 -14.99 -22.63 -2.18
C CYS A 3 -15.49 -21.18 -2.32
N GLU A 4 -16.78 -20.98 -2.07
CA GLU A 4 -17.39 -19.68 -1.79
C GLU A 4 -16.95 -19.22 -0.40
N SER A 5 -15.74 -18.67 -0.29
CA SER A 5 -15.40 -17.79 0.84
C SER A 5 -15.47 -16.36 0.36
N ALA A 6 -16.72 -15.91 0.17
CA ALA A 6 -17.05 -14.51 0.35
C ALA A 6 -16.44 -14.06 1.68
N CYS A 7 -15.61 -13.02 1.64
CA CYS A 7 -15.07 -12.37 2.82
C CYS A 7 -16.24 -11.75 3.57
N SER A 8 -16.89 -12.55 4.42
CA SER A 8 -17.94 -12.13 5.33
C SER A 8 -17.28 -11.59 6.59
N THR A 9 -17.01 -10.28 6.62
CA THR A 9 -16.88 -9.59 7.90
C THR A 9 -18.29 -9.22 8.36
N SER A 10 -18.79 -9.94 9.37
CA SER A 10 -20.01 -9.58 10.07
C SER A 10 -19.93 -8.13 10.56
N PRO A 11 -21.03 -7.36 10.45
CA PRO A 11 -21.11 -6.01 10.97
C PRO A 11 -21.42 -6.09 12.46
N ASP A 12 -20.55 -5.54 13.29
CA ASP A 12 -20.88 -4.81 14.51
C ASP A 12 -19.61 -4.68 15.37
N THR A 13 -19.12 -3.43 15.53
CA THR A 13 -17.96 -2.96 16.33
C THR A 13 -16.55 -2.93 15.71
N ALA A 14 -16.41 -2.91 14.37
CA ALA A 14 -15.13 -2.61 13.73
C ALA A 14 -14.98 -1.10 13.49
N GLU A 15 -14.00 -0.45 14.14
CA GLU A 15 -13.53 0.86 13.67
C GLU A 15 -13.21 0.75 12.17
N ALA A 16 -13.81 1.62 11.35
CA ALA A 16 -13.62 1.59 9.90
C ALA A 16 -12.12 1.68 9.57
N GLU A 17 -11.65 0.81 8.68
CA GLU A 17 -10.22 0.74 8.33
C GLU A 17 -9.70 2.11 7.88
N PRO A 18 -8.49 2.51 8.34
CA PRO A 18 -7.98 3.85 8.06
C PRO A 18 -7.73 4.03 6.56
N ARG A 19 -8.36 5.06 6.00
CA ARG A 19 -8.17 5.49 4.62
C ARG A 19 -7.27 6.72 4.58
N PHE A 20 -6.44 6.80 3.55
CA PHE A 20 -5.44 7.85 3.40
C PHE A 20 -5.61 8.60 2.09
N ILE A 21 -5.18 9.86 2.09
CA ILE A 21 -5.00 10.67 0.89
C ILE A 21 -3.67 11.40 0.99
N MET A 22 -2.94 11.47 -0.12
CA MET A 22 -1.60 12.04 -0.15
C MET A 22 -1.41 12.93 -1.38
N ASP A 23 -0.56 13.95 -1.26
CA ASP A 23 -0.06 14.70 -2.41
C ASP A 23 0.57 13.76 -3.46
N PHE A 24 0.47 14.10 -4.74
CA PHE A 24 1.10 13.31 -5.80
C PHE A 24 2.63 13.19 -5.65
N SER A 25 3.29 14.18 -5.01
CA SER A 25 4.72 14.12 -4.69
C SER A 25 5.08 12.95 -3.77
N MET A 26 4.12 12.45 -2.99
CA MET A 26 4.27 11.33 -2.07
C MET A 26 3.94 9.97 -2.69
N ASN A 27 3.82 9.86 -4.02
CA ASN A 27 3.48 8.62 -4.71
C ASN A 27 4.37 7.42 -4.30
N LYS A 28 5.65 7.65 -3.98
CA LYS A 28 6.52 6.57 -3.44
C LYS A 28 6.00 6.02 -2.11
N VAL A 29 5.57 6.88 -1.18
CA VAL A 29 4.99 6.46 0.11
C VAL A 29 3.62 5.84 -0.10
N ALA A 30 2.78 6.45 -0.94
CA ALA A 30 1.44 5.94 -1.25
C ALA A 30 1.49 4.50 -1.77
N LYS A 31 2.49 4.17 -2.61
CA LYS A 31 2.74 2.80 -3.04
C LYS A 31 2.95 1.83 -1.87
N TYR A 32 3.71 2.21 -0.84
CA TYR A 32 3.98 1.34 0.29
C TYR A 32 2.73 1.12 1.15
N PHE A 33 1.91 2.15 1.35
CA PHE A 33 0.63 2.01 2.04
C PHE A 33 -0.33 1.08 1.27
N ARG A 34 -0.42 1.25 -0.06
CA ARG A 34 -1.20 0.35 -0.95
C ARG A 34 -0.68 -1.08 -0.92
N LEU A 35 0.65 -1.26 -0.89
CA LEU A 35 1.26 -2.58 -0.78
C LEU A 35 0.91 -3.24 0.56
N LEU A 36 0.79 -2.47 1.66
CA LEU A 36 0.28 -2.96 2.95
C LEU A 36 -1.24 -3.22 2.97
N GLY A 37 -1.95 -2.92 1.88
CA GLY A 37 -3.40 -3.14 1.75
C GLY A 37 -4.28 -1.95 2.11
N TYR A 38 -3.69 -0.83 2.54
CA TYR A 38 -4.46 0.35 2.95
C TYR A 38 -4.96 1.16 1.75
N ASP A 39 -6.23 1.58 1.83
CA ASP A 39 -6.84 2.50 0.89
C ASP A 39 -6.10 3.85 0.92
N THR A 40 -5.34 4.15 -0.12
CA THR A 40 -4.52 5.36 -0.22
C THR A 40 -4.70 6.06 -1.57
N LEU A 41 -5.48 7.14 -1.56
CA LEU A 41 -5.67 8.01 -2.71
C LEU A 41 -4.41 8.89 -2.92
N CYS A 42 -3.85 8.84 -4.12
CA CYS A 42 -2.71 9.64 -4.53
C CYS A 42 -2.70 9.63 -6.05
N THR A 43 -3.36 10.61 -6.65
CA THR A 43 -3.50 10.79 -8.10
C THR A 43 -3.13 12.22 -8.50
N ARG A 44 -2.84 12.45 -9.78
CA ARG A 44 -2.66 13.80 -10.33
C ARG A 44 -3.98 14.52 -10.56
N ASP A 45 -5.07 13.77 -10.63
CA ASP A 45 -6.39 14.30 -10.97
C ASP A 45 -7.02 15.10 -9.82
N VAL A 46 -6.52 14.91 -8.60
CA VAL A 46 -6.89 15.70 -7.42
C VAL A 46 -5.78 16.72 -7.17
N PRO A 47 -5.99 18.01 -7.46
CA PRO A 47 -5.01 19.05 -7.20
C PRO A 47 -4.84 19.29 -5.69
N GLN A 48 -3.70 19.87 -5.30
CA GLN A 48 -3.39 20.09 -3.88
C GLN A 48 -4.44 20.97 -3.16
N THR A 49 -5.10 21.87 -3.88
CA THR A 49 -6.18 22.74 -3.36
C THR A 49 -7.38 21.95 -2.87
N ASP A 50 -7.63 20.78 -3.47
CA ASP A 50 -8.86 20.01 -3.27
C ASP A 50 -8.63 18.85 -2.29
N LEU A 51 -7.37 18.60 -1.89
CA LEU A 51 -7.02 17.52 -0.98
C LEU A 51 -7.73 17.63 0.37
N ILE A 52 -7.88 18.84 0.92
CA ILE A 52 -8.57 19.03 2.21
C ILE A 52 -10.05 18.70 2.04
N ALA A 53 -10.71 19.26 1.03
CA ALA A 53 -12.13 19.01 0.77
C ALA A 53 -12.40 17.51 0.51
N THR A 54 -11.58 16.88 -0.33
CA THR A 54 -11.67 15.44 -0.65
C THR A 54 -11.42 14.59 0.60
N ALA A 55 -10.40 14.92 1.40
CA ALA A 55 -10.09 14.18 2.60
C ALA A 55 -11.21 14.27 3.64
N THR A 56 -11.80 15.44 3.80
CA THR A 56 -12.91 15.68 4.72
C THR A 56 -14.17 14.94 4.26
N ALA A 57 -14.56 15.09 3.00
CA ALA A 57 -15.76 14.44 2.43
C ALA A 57 -15.65 12.91 2.47
N GLU A 58 -14.47 12.36 2.19
CA GLU A 58 -14.23 10.91 2.21
C GLU A 58 -13.72 10.40 3.56
N GLY A 59 -13.70 11.21 4.63
CA GLY A 59 -13.20 10.78 5.94
C GLY A 59 -11.81 10.13 5.91
N ARG A 60 -10.89 10.68 5.09
CA ARG A 60 -9.52 10.17 4.92
C ARG A 60 -8.54 10.95 5.80
N THR A 61 -7.51 10.26 6.27
CA THR A 61 -6.34 10.90 6.88
C THR A 61 -5.44 11.48 5.78
N LEU A 62 -5.15 12.78 5.85
CA LEU A 62 -4.23 13.43 4.93
C LEU A 62 -2.78 13.14 5.35
N VAL A 63 -1.93 12.71 4.43
CA VAL A 63 -0.49 12.56 4.66
C VAL A 63 0.27 13.46 3.68
N THR A 64 1.13 14.34 4.20
CA THR A 64 1.82 15.35 3.38
C THR A 64 3.25 15.63 3.86
N CYS A 65 4.11 16.06 2.92
CA CYS A 65 5.39 16.72 3.23
C CYS A 65 5.36 18.24 2.99
N SER A 66 4.20 18.78 2.59
CA SER A 66 3.99 20.20 2.31
C SER A 66 3.62 20.97 3.57
N ARG A 67 4.57 21.77 4.10
CA ARG A 67 4.28 22.68 5.23
C ARG A 67 3.15 23.67 4.94
N PRO A 68 3.03 24.27 3.73
CA PRO A 68 1.86 25.08 3.39
C PRO A 68 0.54 24.33 3.53
N LEU A 69 0.48 23.05 3.10
CA LEU A 69 -0.73 22.24 3.21
C LEU A 69 -1.07 21.93 4.68
N VAL A 70 -0.07 21.62 5.51
CA VAL A 70 -0.28 21.45 6.97
C VAL A 70 -0.91 22.70 7.59
N ARG A 71 -0.39 23.90 7.27
CA ARG A 71 -0.96 25.16 7.76
C ARG A 71 -2.40 25.36 7.29
N ALA A 72 -2.71 24.97 6.06
CA ALA A 72 -4.07 25.04 5.53
C ALA A 72 -5.02 24.10 6.30
N VAL A 73 -4.57 22.89 6.67
CA VAL A 73 -5.33 21.99 7.54
C VAL A 73 -5.56 22.60 8.93
N ASP A 74 -4.54 23.24 9.53
CA ASP A 74 -4.70 23.89 10.84
C ASP A 74 -5.72 25.04 10.79
N VAL A 75 -5.78 25.78 9.68
CA VAL A 75 -6.81 26.81 9.45
C VAL A 75 -8.19 26.16 9.31
N HIS A 76 -8.30 25.09 8.52
CA HIS A 76 -9.54 24.31 8.37
C HIS A 76 -10.06 23.80 9.73
N ASN A 77 -9.23 23.11 10.50
CA ASN A 77 -9.61 22.55 11.80
C ASN A 77 -10.00 23.63 12.81
N ARG A 78 -9.32 24.79 12.81
CA ARG A 78 -9.75 25.95 13.63
C ARG A 78 -11.12 26.46 13.24
N ARG A 79 -11.42 26.55 11.94
CA ARG A 79 -12.76 26.94 11.44
C ARG A 79 -13.83 25.95 11.89
N VAL A 80 -13.57 24.65 11.76
CA VAL A 80 -14.47 23.58 12.18
C VAL A 80 -14.76 23.66 13.69
N ARG A 81 -13.72 23.81 14.52
CA ARG A 81 -13.87 23.96 15.98
C ARG A 81 -14.71 25.17 16.36
N ALA A 82 -14.46 26.31 15.73
CA ALA A 82 -15.22 27.54 15.98
C ALA A 82 -16.71 27.36 15.68
N ARG A 83 -17.07 26.70 14.57
CA ARG A 83 -18.47 26.39 14.22
C ARG A 83 -19.12 25.42 15.21
N ARG A 84 -18.41 24.37 15.64
CA ARG A 84 -18.89 23.42 16.66
C ARG A 84 -19.20 24.11 17.99
N HIS A 85 -18.36 25.05 18.43
CA HIS A 85 -18.62 25.80 19.67
C HIS A 85 -19.87 26.68 19.59
N VAL A 86 -20.16 27.28 18.43
CA VAL A 86 -21.39 28.06 18.21
C VAL A 86 -22.63 27.15 18.24
N ALA A 87 -22.55 25.95 17.64
CA ALA A 87 -23.67 24.99 17.61
C ALA A 87 -24.03 24.38 18.98
N VAL A 88 -23.10 24.32 19.94
CA VAL A 88 -23.36 23.77 21.29
C VAL A 88 -23.99 24.82 22.23
N GLY A 89 -23.83 26.11 21.93
CA GLY A 89 -24.40 27.21 22.72
C GLY A 89 -25.87 27.52 22.43
N ASP A 90 -26.41 27.06 21.30
CA ASP A 90 -27.77 27.37 20.87
C ASP A 90 -28.42 26.10 20.29
N ARG A 91 -29.31 25.46 21.05
CA ARG A 91 -29.92 24.16 20.69
C ARG A 91 -30.95 24.25 19.55
N ALA A 92 -30.99 25.35 18.81
CA ALA A 92 -31.95 25.56 17.74
C ALA A 92 -31.46 26.59 16.71
N SER A 93 -30.51 26.23 15.84
CA SER A 93 -30.45 26.71 14.45
C SER A 93 -29.18 26.18 13.78
N VAL A 94 -29.33 25.25 12.84
CA VAL A 94 -28.31 25.04 11.81
C VAL A 94 -28.35 26.28 10.92
N THR A 95 -27.61 27.34 11.28
CA THR A 95 -27.52 28.55 10.45
C THR A 95 -26.73 28.24 9.19
N ARG A 96 -27.39 27.72 8.16
CA ARG A 96 -26.86 27.71 6.79
C ARG A 96 -26.60 29.16 6.36
N ARG A 97 -25.50 29.38 5.64
CA ARG A 97 -25.16 30.71 5.13
C ARG A 97 -26.14 31.08 4.02
N VAL A 98 -26.86 32.20 4.16
CA VAL A 98 -27.66 32.77 3.07
C VAL A 98 -26.70 33.30 2.00
N VAL A 99 -26.80 32.76 0.79
CA VAL A 99 -25.90 33.08 -0.33
C VAL A 99 -26.57 34.03 -1.31
N ALA A 100 -27.89 33.93 -1.43
CA ALA A 100 -28.71 34.79 -2.28
C ALA A 100 -30.14 34.84 -1.75
N TYR A 101 -30.94 35.71 -2.34
CA TYR A 101 -32.41 35.69 -2.24
C TYR A 101 -32.96 35.47 -3.65
N ASP A 102 -34.01 34.67 -3.78
CA ASP A 102 -34.68 34.52 -5.07
C ASP A 102 -35.54 35.76 -5.41
N SER A 103 -36.19 35.73 -6.58
CA SER A 103 -37.05 36.83 -7.04
C SER A 103 -38.26 37.09 -6.15
N ASP A 104 -38.65 36.10 -5.34
CA ASP A 104 -39.79 36.16 -4.43
C ASP A 104 -39.34 36.59 -3.01
N GLY A 105 -38.04 36.79 -2.80
CA GLY A 105 -37.45 37.23 -1.54
C GLY A 105 -37.17 36.09 -0.56
N GLU A 106 -37.29 34.83 -0.99
CA GLU A 106 -36.95 33.67 -0.17
C GLU A 106 -35.43 33.50 -0.09
N SER A 107 -34.94 33.11 1.09
CA SER A 107 -33.51 32.93 1.32
C SER A 107 -33.00 31.66 0.64
N ILE A 108 -31.99 31.79 -0.22
CA ILE A 108 -31.27 30.66 -0.81
C ILE A 108 -30.07 30.35 0.08
N TYR A 109 -30.10 29.17 0.70
CA TYR A 109 -29.05 28.68 1.57
C TYR A 109 -27.97 27.93 0.78
N SER A 110 -26.71 28.00 1.23
CA SER A 110 -25.63 27.22 0.60
C SER A 110 -25.92 25.72 0.74
N GLU A 111 -25.92 25.00 -0.37
CA GLU A 111 -25.92 23.52 -0.40
C GLU A 111 -24.52 22.93 -0.13
N ASP A 112 -23.51 23.78 0.13
CA ASP A 112 -22.16 23.35 0.50
C ASP A 112 -22.27 22.32 1.64
N PRO A 113 -21.89 21.05 1.39
CA PRO A 113 -22.28 19.96 2.26
C PRO A 113 -21.79 20.21 3.68
N ASP A 114 -22.72 20.06 4.62
CA ASP A 114 -22.49 20.02 6.06
C ASP A 114 -21.43 18.93 6.46
N ASP A 115 -20.92 18.13 5.51
CA ASP A 115 -19.75 17.24 5.64
C ASP A 115 -18.42 17.98 5.89
N ALA A 116 -18.34 19.29 5.62
CA ALA A 116 -17.14 20.11 5.85
C ALA A 116 -16.84 20.44 7.33
N ASP A 117 -17.62 19.90 8.27
CA ASP A 117 -17.50 20.14 9.71
C ASP A 117 -16.79 18.99 10.49
N ALA A 118 -16.08 18.12 9.77
CA ALA A 118 -15.13 17.18 10.36
C ALA A 118 -13.73 17.80 10.44
N GLU A 119 -13.14 17.72 11.63
CA GLU A 119 -11.70 17.98 11.78
C GLU A 119 -10.92 16.94 11.00
N LEU A 120 -9.94 17.40 10.24
CA LEU A 120 -9.12 16.56 9.42
C LEU A 120 -7.87 16.13 10.19
N ARG A 121 -7.65 14.83 10.28
CA ARG A 121 -6.37 14.26 10.75
C ARG A 121 -5.33 14.44 9.66
N CYS A 122 -4.23 15.11 9.98
CA CYS A 122 -3.10 15.34 9.07
C CYS A 122 -1.81 14.78 9.67
N LEU A 123 -1.11 13.95 8.89
CA LEU A 123 0.20 13.39 9.23
C LEU A 123 1.26 14.08 8.38
N PHE A 124 2.24 14.67 9.06
CA PHE A 124 3.36 15.34 8.41
C PHE A 124 4.62 14.48 8.47
N THR A 125 5.36 14.46 7.37
CA THR A 125 6.71 13.90 7.34
C THR A 125 7.64 14.82 6.57
N GLU A 126 8.89 14.91 7.02
CA GLU A 126 9.87 15.76 6.34
C GLU A 126 10.27 15.17 5.00
N GLN A 127 10.64 16.05 4.05
CA GLN A 127 11.12 15.62 2.74
C GLN A 127 12.35 14.72 2.90
N TRP A 128 12.26 13.47 2.46
CA TRP A 128 13.38 12.54 2.53
C TRP A 128 14.21 12.60 1.24
N ARG A 129 15.53 12.72 1.39
CA ARG A 129 16.48 12.33 0.33
C ARG A 129 16.56 10.80 0.24
N SER A 130 17.23 10.26 -0.77
CA SER A 130 17.32 8.81 -1.02
C SER A 130 17.73 7.97 0.21
N SER A 131 18.58 8.50 1.10
CA SER A 131 19.04 7.81 2.33
C SER A 131 18.06 7.87 3.51
N GLY A 132 17.05 8.75 3.49
CA GLY A 132 16.12 8.98 4.63
C GLY A 132 14.78 8.26 4.53
N PHE A 133 14.51 7.56 3.43
CA PHE A 133 13.18 7.01 3.13
C PHE A 133 12.67 6.02 4.19
N ASN A 134 13.52 5.10 4.66
CA ASN A 134 13.11 4.10 5.65
C ASN A 134 12.71 4.76 6.98
N ARG A 135 13.44 5.78 7.42
CA ARG A 135 13.10 6.56 8.62
C ARG A 135 11.76 7.27 8.48
N ALA A 136 11.54 7.91 7.33
CA ALA A 136 10.26 8.56 7.05
C ALA A 136 9.10 7.55 7.03
N MET A 137 9.28 6.38 6.42
CA MET A 137 8.29 5.30 6.43
C MET A 137 8.01 4.76 7.83
N MET A 138 9.02 4.53 8.66
CA MET A 138 8.81 4.07 10.04
C MET A 138 8.01 5.08 10.86
N ALA A 139 8.36 6.36 10.77
CA ALA A 139 7.62 7.43 11.43
C ALA A 139 6.15 7.49 10.96
N LEU A 140 5.91 7.33 9.66
CA LEU A 140 4.56 7.29 9.10
C LEU A 140 3.77 6.05 9.52
N ILE A 141 4.39 4.87 9.55
CA ILE A 141 3.75 3.63 10.01
C ILE A 141 3.27 3.80 11.46
N GLN A 142 4.14 4.33 12.33
CA GLN A 142 3.82 4.57 13.72
C GLN A 142 2.71 5.63 13.88
N GLN A 143 2.85 6.78 13.22
CA GLN A 143 1.89 7.88 13.32
C GLN A 143 0.52 7.52 12.74
N ALA A 144 0.49 6.77 11.63
CA ALA A 144 -0.74 6.36 10.98
C ALA A 144 -1.42 5.17 11.67
N GLY A 145 -0.71 4.44 12.54
CA GLY A 145 -1.22 3.23 13.18
C GLY A 145 -1.34 2.07 12.19
N LEU A 146 -0.41 1.96 11.24
CA LEU A 146 -0.44 0.85 10.29
C LEU A 146 -0.01 -0.44 10.98
N THR A 147 -0.69 -1.52 10.63
CA THR A 147 -0.39 -2.88 11.06
C THR A 147 0.14 -3.69 9.88
N TYR A 148 0.88 -4.75 10.17
CA TYR A 148 1.33 -5.68 9.15
C TYR A 148 0.45 -6.93 9.20
N ASP A 149 -0.47 -7.03 8.25
CA ASP A 149 -1.31 -8.22 8.05
C ASP A 149 -0.91 -8.90 6.73
N PRO A 150 -0.30 -10.11 6.76
CA PRO A 150 0.03 -10.87 5.57
C PRO A 150 -1.13 -11.06 4.60
N ASP A 151 -2.37 -11.20 5.08
CA ASP A 151 -3.54 -11.47 4.23
C ASP A 151 -4.02 -10.23 3.46
N ARG A 152 -3.64 -9.03 3.92
CA ARG A 152 -3.98 -7.75 3.28
C ARG A 152 -2.90 -7.25 2.35
N VAL A 153 -1.68 -7.76 2.49
CA VAL A 153 -0.57 -7.29 1.69
C VAL A 153 -0.79 -7.65 0.23
N PHE A 154 -0.63 -6.63 -0.61
CA PHE A 154 -0.83 -6.68 -2.05
C PHE A 154 -2.26 -6.97 -2.53
N CYS A 155 -3.27 -6.70 -1.71
CA CYS A 155 -4.68 -6.81 -2.15
C CYS A 155 -5.16 -5.63 -3.01
N ARG A 156 -4.35 -4.56 -3.14
CA ARG A 156 -4.69 -3.32 -3.87
C ARG A 156 -3.72 -3.00 -5.00
N CYS A 157 -4.25 -2.34 -6.02
CA CYS A 157 -3.45 -1.85 -7.13
C CYS A 157 -2.49 -0.76 -6.66
N VAL A 158 -1.19 -0.98 -6.81
CA VAL A 158 -0.15 0.02 -6.48
C VAL A 158 -0.26 1.32 -7.28
N THR A 159 -0.94 1.28 -8.44
CA THR A 159 -1.11 2.45 -9.32
C THR A 159 -2.41 3.19 -8.99
N CYS A 160 -3.52 2.44 -8.96
CA CYS A 160 -4.87 3.00 -8.93
C CYS A 160 -5.58 2.84 -7.60
N ASN A 161 -4.99 2.15 -6.62
CA ASN A 161 -5.55 1.90 -5.29
C ASN A 161 -6.78 0.96 -5.24
N GLU A 162 -7.37 0.63 -6.40
CA GLU A 162 -8.48 -0.34 -6.49
C GLU A 162 -8.13 -1.72 -5.94
N PRO A 163 -9.07 -2.39 -5.24
CA PRO A 163 -8.94 -3.79 -4.88
C PRO A 163 -8.68 -4.66 -6.12
N LEU A 164 -7.74 -5.59 -6.00
CA LEU A 164 -7.41 -6.52 -7.07
C LEU A 164 -8.36 -7.70 -7.05
N LEU A 165 -8.85 -8.07 -8.24
CA LEU A 165 -9.78 -9.18 -8.42
C LEU A 165 -9.04 -10.38 -8.99
N PRO A 166 -9.35 -11.62 -8.57
CA PRO A 166 -8.83 -12.82 -9.23
C PRO A 166 -9.27 -12.85 -10.69
N VAL A 167 -8.39 -13.32 -11.57
CA VAL A 167 -8.67 -13.45 -13.01
C VAL A 167 -8.22 -14.82 -13.49
N ALA A 168 -9.02 -15.46 -14.35
CA ALA A 168 -8.69 -16.77 -14.88
C ALA A 168 -7.44 -16.71 -15.75
N LYS A 169 -6.57 -17.71 -15.65
CA LYS A 169 -5.33 -17.80 -16.45
C LYS A 169 -5.59 -17.59 -17.93
N ALA A 170 -6.63 -18.22 -18.49
CA ALA A 170 -7.00 -18.09 -19.90
C ALA A 170 -7.22 -16.62 -20.34
N GLU A 171 -7.78 -15.77 -19.49
CA GLU A 171 -8.06 -14.35 -19.78
C GLU A 171 -6.82 -13.46 -19.72
N VAL A 172 -5.72 -13.97 -19.17
CA VAL A 172 -4.44 -13.27 -19.02
C VAL A 172 -3.51 -13.54 -20.22
N ARG A 173 -3.82 -14.54 -21.04
CA ARG A 173 -3.01 -14.89 -22.22
C ARG A 173 -2.85 -13.68 -23.15
N GLY A 174 -1.61 -13.37 -23.54
CA GLY A 174 -1.29 -12.20 -24.36
C GLY A 174 -1.26 -10.85 -23.62
N ARG A 175 -1.74 -10.77 -22.37
CA ARG A 175 -1.61 -9.58 -21.50
C ARG A 175 -0.37 -9.60 -20.62
N VAL A 176 0.23 -10.78 -20.47
CA VAL A 176 1.53 -10.99 -19.82
C VAL A 176 2.49 -11.65 -20.80
N VAL A 177 3.79 -11.55 -20.52
CA VAL A 177 4.82 -12.24 -21.31
C VAL A 177 4.60 -13.75 -21.22
N GLU A 178 4.78 -14.48 -22.33
CA GLU A 178 4.51 -15.93 -22.42
C GLU A 178 5.18 -16.72 -21.29
N LYS A 179 6.44 -16.42 -20.99
CA LYS A 179 7.18 -17.05 -19.87
C LYS A 179 6.50 -16.89 -18.50
N ILE A 180 5.79 -15.78 -18.26
CA ILE A 180 5.04 -15.58 -17.02
C ILE A 180 3.76 -16.42 -17.04
N TYR A 181 3.08 -16.47 -18.19
CA TYR A 181 1.89 -17.28 -18.39
C TYR A 181 2.21 -18.78 -18.19
N GLU A 182 3.35 -19.25 -18.66
CA GLU A 182 3.80 -20.64 -18.48
C GLU A 182 4.12 -20.98 -17.01
N ILE A 183 4.72 -20.04 -16.27
CA ILE A 183 5.22 -20.29 -14.91
C ILE A 183 4.14 -20.19 -13.83
N TYR A 184 3.16 -19.29 -14.00
CA TYR A 184 2.19 -18.96 -12.94
C TYR A 184 0.79 -19.42 -13.32
N ASP A 185 0.05 -19.94 -12.35
CA ASP A 185 -1.35 -20.36 -12.52
C ASP A 185 -2.36 -19.36 -11.95
N GLU A 186 -1.96 -18.59 -10.95
CA GLU A 186 -2.80 -17.59 -10.29
C GLU A 186 -2.48 -16.17 -10.73
N PHE A 187 -3.54 -15.43 -11.05
CA PHE A 187 -3.45 -14.05 -11.49
C PHE A 187 -4.53 -13.21 -10.81
N THR A 188 -4.21 -11.93 -10.62
CA THR A 188 -5.17 -10.90 -10.24
C THR A 188 -5.09 -9.74 -11.22
N ALA A 189 -6.17 -9.00 -11.39
CA ALA A 189 -6.21 -7.83 -12.25
C ALA A 189 -6.88 -6.66 -11.54
N CYS A 190 -6.40 -5.46 -11.86
CA CYS A 190 -7.08 -4.24 -11.46
C CYS A 190 -8.28 -4.00 -12.40
N PRO A 191 -9.50 -3.79 -11.87
CA PRO A 191 -10.68 -3.54 -12.71
C PRO A 191 -10.58 -2.19 -13.44
N LEU A 192 -9.88 -1.20 -12.89
CA LEU A 192 -9.78 0.15 -13.44
C LEU A 192 -8.66 0.31 -14.48
N CYS A 193 -7.43 -0.10 -14.16
CA CYS A 193 -6.28 0.07 -15.09
C CYS A 193 -5.91 -1.19 -15.87
N HIS A 194 -6.62 -2.30 -15.65
CA HIS A 194 -6.43 -3.60 -16.30
C HIS A 194 -5.01 -4.19 -16.17
N LYS A 195 -4.17 -3.64 -15.29
CA LYS A 195 -2.86 -4.23 -14.97
C LYS A 195 -3.08 -5.59 -14.34
N VAL A 196 -2.36 -6.57 -14.87
CA VAL A 196 -2.31 -7.93 -14.33
C VAL A 196 -1.16 -8.02 -13.32
N PHE A 197 -1.43 -8.70 -12.22
CA PHE A 197 -0.52 -9.01 -11.13
C PHE A 197 -0.50 -10.53 -10.96
N TRP A 198 0.66 -11.09 -10.68
CA TRP A 198 0.86 -12.53 -10.45
C TRP A 198 1.91 -12.80 -9.36
N GLY A 199 1.77 -13.91 -8.62
CA GLY A 199 2.64 -14.35 -7.53
C GLY A 199 1.97 -15.36 -6.58
N PHE A 200 2.86 -16.11 -5.91
CA PHE A 200 2.76 -17.32 -5.07
C PHE A 200 1.40 -17.79 -4.50
N ASP A 201 1.08 -19.06 -4.76
CA ASP A 201 0.23 -19.94 -3.94
C ASP A 201 1.09 -20.66 -2.90
N GLY A 202 0.51 -21.16 -1.80
CA GLY A 202 1.19 -21.62 -0.58
C GLY A 202 2.41 -22.53 -0.61
N GLU A 203 2.84 -23.06 -1.77
CA GLU A 203 3.87 -24.09 -1.84
C GLU A 203 4.99 -23.83 -2.88
N ASN A 204 4.81 -23.00 -3.92
CA ASN A 204 5.83 -22.87 -4.98
C ASN A 204 6.20 -21.43 -5.42
N VAL A 205 7.42 -21.03 -5.02
CA VAL A 205 8.23 -19.88 -5.44
C VAL A 205 7.65 -18.47 -5.28
N ILE A 206 8.30 -17.72 -4.38
CA ILE A 206 8.17 -16.28 -4.30
C ILE A 206 9.02 -15.62 -5.38
N ASN A 207 8.45 -14.64 -6.08
CA ASN A 207 9.27 -13.68 -6.79
C ASN A 207 10.00 -12.79 -5.78
N PHE A 208 11.32 -12.78 -5.77
CA PHE A 208 12.09 -12.12 -4.72
C PHE A 208 11.85 -10.61 -4.50
N LYS A 209 11.11 -9.92 -5.36
CA LYS A 209 10.91 -8.48 -5.31
C LYS A 209 9.80 -8.25 -4.37
N SER A 210 8.74 -9.03 -4.54
CA SER A 210 7.78 -9.32 -3.51
C SER A 210 8.51 -9.75 -2.25
N PHE A 211 9.36 -10.78 -2.23
CA PHE A 211 10.03 -11.20 -0.98
C PHE A 211 10.81 -10.08 -0.27
N ARG A 212 11.68 -9.33 -0.98
CA ARG A 212 12.45 -8.21 -0.41
C ARG A 212 11.55 -7.05 -0.01
N THR A 213 10.50 -6.77 -0.77
CA THR A 213 9.53 -5.73 -0.43
C THR A 213 8.73 -6.14 0.80
N LEU A 214 8.32 -7.39 0.91
CA LEU A 214 7.65 -7.98 2.06
C LEU A 214 8.56 -7.98 3.28
N SER A 215 9.78 -8.47 3.14
CA SER A 215 10.80 -8.45 4.19
C SER A 215 11.12 -7.02 4.63
N LEU A 216 11.21 -6.08 3.70
CA LEU A 216 11.36 -4.66 4.00
C LEU A 216 10.14 -4.09 4.71
N LEU A 217 8.93 -4.34 4.21
CA LEU A 217 7.67 -3.87 4.83
C LEU A 217 7.51 -4.42 6.24
N ARG A 218 7.72 -5.72 6.42
CA ARG A 218 7.73 -6.38 7.72
C ARG A 218 8.80 -5.78 8.63
N SER A 219 10.04 -5.61 8.14
CA SER A 219 11.13 -4.99 8.90
C SER A 219 10.79 -3.55 9.29
N LEU A 220 10.21 -2.75 8.40
CA LEU A 220 9.81 -1.38 8.69
C LEU A 220 8.69 -1.34 9.75
N CYS A 221 7.72 -2.25 9.68
CA CYS A 221 6.64 -2.35 10.66
C CYS A 221 7.17 -2.77 12.04
N ILE A 222 8.02 -3.80 12.10
CA ILE A 222 8.69 -4.23 13.34
C ILE A 222 9.52 -3.08 13.92
N SER A 223 10.35 -2.43 13.10
CA SER A 223 11.20 -1.32 13.56
C SER A 223 10.40 -0.06 13.97
N ALA A 224 9.17 0.10 13.46
CA ALA A 224 8.25 1.16 13.87
C ALA A 224 7.45 0.80 15.14
N GLY A 225 7.59 -0.42 15.67
CA GLY A 225 6.82 -0.92 16.81
C GLY A 225 5.35 -1.25 16.49
N ALA A 226 5.02 -1.45 15.21
CA ALA A 226 3.68 -1.88 14.81
C ALA A 226 3.43 -3.33 15.28
N PRO A 227 2.20 -3.68 15.68
CA PRO A 227 1.86 -5.07 15.94
C PRO A 227 2.03 -5.88 14.65
N VAL A 228 2.95 -6.84 14.71
CA VAL A 228 3.21 -7.81 13.65
C VAL A 228 2.94 -9.15 14.29
N GLU A 229 1.98 -9.92 13.78
CA GLU A 229 1.79 -11.28 14.27
C GLU A 229 3.11 -12.07 14.10
N GLU A 230 3.55 -12.72 15.17
CA GLU A 230 4.81 -13.48 15.21
C GLU A 230 4.80 -14.68 14.26
N GLU A 231 3.62 -15.09 13.80
CA GLU A 231 3.50 -16.17 12.83
C GLU A 231 4.37 -15.81 11.62
N ARG A 232 5.41 -16.63 11.41
CA ARG A 232 6.28 -16.59 10.23
C ARG A 232 5.35 -16.41 9.06
N THR A 233 5.41 -15.23 8.41
CA THR A 233 4.55 -14.88 7.29
C THR A 233 4.39 -16.11 6.43
N ARG A 234 3.24 -16.78 6.49
CA ARG A 234 3.02 -17.94 5.63
C ARG A 234 2.99 -17.32 4.26
N LEU A 235 4.07 -17.55 3.51
CA LEU A 235 4.29 -17.00 2.18
C LEU A 235 3.07 -17.20 1.28
N ALA A 236 2.27 -18.22 1.63
CA ALA A 236 0.96 -18.61 1.12
C ALA A 236 -0.15 -17.56 1.07
N ARG A 237 0.05 -16.38 1.65
CA ARG A 237 -1.02 -15.37 1.79
C ARG A 237 -0.79 -14.08 1.00
N LEU A 238 0.30 -13.98 0.24
CA LEU A 238 0.77 -12.71 -0.33
C LEU A 238 0.54 -12.61 -1.84
N ARG A 239 -0.36 -11.71 -2.27
CA ARG A 239 -0.78 -11.56 -3.67
C ARG A 239 0.15 -10.68 -4.53
N CYS A 240 1.15 -11.25 -5.20
CA CYS A 240 1.50 -10.92 -6.59
C CYS A 240 2.31 -9.64 -7.03
N PHE A 241 3.63 -9.74 -7.39
CA PHE A 241 4.31 -8.87 -8.43
C PHE A 241 5.77 -9.23 -8.90
N ARG A 242 6.02 -9.34 -10.23
CA ARG A 242 7.24 -9.15 -11.13
C ARG A 242 8.70 -9.60 -10.78
N SER A 243 9.42 -10.10 -11.83
CA SER A 243 10.72 -10.85 -11.94
C SER A 243 12.08 -10.09 -11.95
N PHE A 244 13.22 -10.81 -11.80
CA PHE A 244 14.60 -10.26 -11.66
C PHE A 244 15.73 -10.76 -12.59
N PRO A 245 16.82 -9.96 -12.65
CA PRO A 245 18.19 -10.36 -13.05
C PRO A 245 18.86 -11.41 -12.14
N ARG A 246 19.86 -12.13 -12.68
CA ARG A 246 20.61 -13.22 -12.01
C ARG A 246 21.43 -12.77 -10.79
N LEU A 247 21.98 -11.55 -10.79
CA LEU A 247 22.72 -11.01 -9.64
C LEU A 247 21.82 -10.92 -8.39
N THR A 248 20.55 -10.61 -8.63
CA THR A 248 19.56 -10.54 -7.58
C THR A 248 19.25 -11.94 -7.05
N LYS A 249 19.29 -12.99 -7.89
CA LYS A 249 19.16 -14.42 -7.53
C LYS A 249 20.25 -14.93 -6.57
N VAL A 250 21.49 -14.44 -6.72
CA VAL A 250 22.59 -14.76 -5.79
C VAL A 250 22.32 -14.16 -4.41
N LEU A 251 21.88 -12.90 -4.36
CA LEU A 251 21.61 -12.13 -3.14
C LEU A 251 20.28 -12.52 -2.45
N ILE A 252 19.44 -13.34 -3.07
CA ILE A 252 18.32 -14.05 -2.39
C ILE A 252 18.89 -15.24 -1.66
N PHE A 253 19.59 -16.08 -2.42
CA PHE A 253 19.99 -17.41 -2.00
C PHE A 253 20.95 -17.29 -0.82
N SER A 254 21.75 -16.23 -0.78
CA SER A 254 22.65 -15.93 0.35
C SER A 254 21.93 -15.64 1.67
N PHE A 255 20.62 -15.33 1.67
CA PHE A 255 19.81 -15.09 2.88
C PHE A 255 18.81 -16.22 3.19
N MET A 256 18.67 -17.23 2.32
CA MET A 256 17.76 -18.37 2.53
C MET A 256 18.48 -19.50 3.26
N ASP A 257 17.86 -20.20 4.21
CA ASP A 257 18.50 -21.39 4.79
C ASP A 257 18.59 -22.55 3.79
N ASP A 258 19.38 -23.58 4.10
CA ASP A 258 19.64 -24.67 3.14
C ASP A 258 18.38 -25.52 2.86
N GLY A 259 17.42 -25.56 3.78
CA GLY A 259 16.13 -26.22 3.58
C GLY A 259 15.23 -25.46 2.61
N ASP A 260 15.20 -24.12 2.71
CA ASP A 260 14.52 -23.24 1.76
C ASP A 260 15.18 -23.28 0.37
N LEU A 261 16.50 -23.37 0.33
CA LEU A 261 17.26 -23.49 -0.91
C LEU A 261 16.95 -24.82 -1.63
N GLN A 262 16.89 -25.92 -0.88
CA GLN A 262 16.55 -27.23 -1.41
C GLN A 262 15.15 -27.26 -2.02
N ARG A 263 14.16 -26.68 -1.34
CA ARG A 263 12.81 -26.51 -1.88
C ARG A 263 12.82 -25.68 -3.17
N MET A 264 13.59 -24.59 -3.23
CA MET A 264 13.72 -23.79 -4.46
C MET A 264 14.32 -24.57 -5.64
N ILE A 265 15.23 -25.51 -5.39
CA ILE A 265 15.82 -26.39 -6.41
C ILE A 265 14.80 -27.43 -6.89
N GLU A 266 13.98 -27.97 -5.99
CA GLU A 266 12.93 -28.93 -6.32
C GLU A 266 11.88 -28.32 -7.26
N VAL A 267 11.50 -27.07 -7.00
CA VAL A 267 10.52 -26.34 -7.81
C VAL A 267 11.15 -25.81 -9.10
N PHE A 268 12.42 -25.41 -9.06
CA PHE A 268 13.16 -24.96 -10.23
C PHE A 268 14.50 -25.65 -10.35
N PRO A 269 14.54 -26.81 -11.02
CA PRO A 269 15.78 -27.55 -11.25
C PRO A 269 16.86 -26.71 -11.96
N ALA A 270 16.45 -25.74 -12.79
CA ALA A 270 17.34 -24.81 -13.49
C ALA A 270 18.09 -23.81 -12.57
N LEU A 271 17.77 -23.75 -11.27
CA LEU A 271 18.45 -22.92 -10.28
C LEU A 271 19.43 -23.71 -9.40
N ARG A 272 19.55 -25.04 -9.60
CA ARG A 272 20.44 -25.93 -8.86
C ARG A 272 21.88 -25.42 -8.80
N ASP A 273 22.48 -25.16 -9.95
CA ASP A 273 23.87 -24.68 -10.04
C ASP A 273 24.10 -23.41 -9.21
N LEU A 274 23.13 -22.49 -9.19
CA LEU A 274 23.23 -21.23 -8.47
C LEU A 274 23.05 -21.41 -6.95
N ALA A 275 22.19 -22.35 -6.55
CA ALA A 275 21.96 -22.68 -5.16
C ALA A 275 23.19 -23.40 -4.58
N GLU A 276 23.75 -24.36 -5.31
CA GLU A 276 25.00 -25.06 -4.98
C GLU A 276 26.17 -24.07 -4.90
N GLU A 277 26.30 -23.14 -5.85
CA GLU A 277 27.32 -22.06 -5.81
C GLU A 277 27.23 -21.20 -4.54
N VAL A 278 26.02 -20.94 -4.05
CA VAL A 278 25.80 -20.13 -2.84
C VAL A 278 26.04 -20.94 -1.57
N GLN A 279 25.64 -22.21 -1.54
CA GLN A 279 25.97 -23.13 -0.44
C GLN A 279 27.47 -23.35 -0.30
N ASP A 280 28.16 -23.52 -1.43
CA ASP A 280 29.62 -23.62 -1.47
C ASP A 280 30.27 -22.33 -0.97
N SER A 281 29.79 -21.16 -1.43
CA SER A 281 30.28 -19.86 -0.95
C SER A 281 30.14 -19.68 0.56
N ARG A 282 29.06 -20.19 1.18
CA ARG A 282 28.90 -20.19 2.65
C ARG A 282 29.88 -21.10 3.35
N ARG A 283 30.12 -22.29 2.79
CA ARG A 283 31.00 -23.31 3.37
C ARG A 283 32.47 -22.89 3.28
N THR A 284 32.88 -22.25 2.19
CA THR A 284 34.28 -21.90 1.94
C THR A 284 34.62 -20.47 2.31
N GLY A 285 33.62 -19.60 2.49
CA GLY A 285 33.82 -18.16 2.68
C GLY A 285 34.27 -17.42 1.42
N GLU A 286 34.41 -18.11 0.29
CA GLU A 286 34.78 -17.52 -1.00
C GLU A 286 33.55 -16.94 -1.69
N PRO A 287 33.65 -15.77 -2.34
CA PRO A 287 32.54 -15.19 -3.08
C PRO A 287 32.16 -16.03 -4.31
N VAL A 288 30.86 -16.12 -4.60
CA VAL A 288 30.32 -16.86 -5.77
C VAL A 288 31.05 -16.48 -7.07
N ARG A 289 31.65 -17.48 -7.73
CA ARG A 289 32.70 -17.34 -8.76
C ARG A 289 32.35 -16.44 -9.96
N ARG A 290 31.06 -16.23 -10.29
CA ARG A 290 30.61 -15.35 -11.39
C ARG A 290 30.29 -13.90 -10.97
N LEU A 291 30.78 -13.43 -9.83
CA LEU A 291 30.77 -12.00 -9.47
C LEU A 291 31.84 -11.17 -10.23
N GLN A 292 32.78 -11.81 -10.91
CA GLN A 292 33.76 -11.13 -11.76
C GLN A 292 33.23 -10.98 -13.20
N LEU A 293 32.38 -9.98 -13.42
CA LEU A 293 32.22 -9.39 -14.75
C LEU A 293 32.88 -8.02 -14.71
N THR A 294 34.08 -7.96 -15.27
CA THR A 294 34.75 -6.74 -15.66
C THR A 294 33.76 -5.88 -16.44
N LYS A 295 33.54 -4.65 -15.96
CA LYS A 295 32.85 -3.62 -16.74
C LYS A 295 33.59 -3.45 -18.07
N ARG A 296 32.95 -3.80 -19.18
CA ARG A 296 33.19 -3.19 -20.48
C ARG A 296 31.87 -2.59 -20.94
#